data_AF-A0A9X4H538-F1
#
_entry.id   AF-A0A9X4H538-F1
#
_cell.length_a   1.000
_cell.length_b   1.000
_cell.length_c   1.000
_cell.angle_alpha   90.00
_cell.angle_beta   90.00
_cell.angle_gamma   90.00
#
_symmetry.space_group_name_H-M   'P 1'
#
loop_
_entity.id
_entity.type
_entity.pdbx_description
1 polymer ?
#
loop_
_entity_poly.entity_id
_entity_poly.type
_entity_poly.pdbx_seq_one_letter_code
_entity_poly.pdbx_strand_id
1 'polypeptide(L)' 'MSLSLNQLTTKVAEHHNLEFDLAFKIITDVFLQMALDGYVVVDKEKYDELKKKGKLKIDTAARKQ' A
#
# COMPACT_ATOMS: atom_id res chain seq x y z
N MET A 1 -15.31 -8.20 -9.40
CA MET A 1 -15.73 -7.14 -8.46
C MET A 1 -14.50 -6.35 -8.06
N SER A 2 -14.49 -5.04 -8.22
CA SER A 2 -13.43 -4.17 -7.68
C SER A 2 -13.81 -3.75 -6.26
N LEU A 3 -12.89 -3.92 -5.30
CA LEU A 3 -13.02 -3.40 -3.94
C LEU A 3 -12.19 -2.12 -3.82
N SER A 4 -12.74 -1.10 -3.19
CA SER A 4 -11.94 0.06 -2.79
C SER A 4 -10.96 -0.32 -1.68
N LEU A 5 -9.87 0.44 -1.54
CA LEU A 5 -8.85 0.22 -0.52
C LEU A 5 -9.45 0.21 0.90
N ASN A 6 -10.41 1.11 1.16
CA ASN A 6 -11.12 1.17 2.44
C ASN A 6 -11.96 -0.08 2.69
N GLN A 7 -12.71 -0.56 1.68
CA GLN A 7 -13.51 -1.78 1.82
C GLN A 7 -12.63 -3.02 2.03
N LEU A 8 -11.49 -3.10 1.36
CA LEU A 8 -10.51 -4.16 1.59
C LEU A 8 -9.95 -4.09 3.01
N THR A 9 -9.60 -2.89 3.47
CA THR A 9 -9.07 -2.66 4.81
C THR A 9 -10.05 -3.04 5.90
N THR A 10 -11.31 -2.61 5.79
CA THR A 10 -12.36 -2.98 6.74
C THR A 10 -12.55 -4.48 6.81
N LYS A 11 -12.60 -5.17 5.67
CA LYS A 11 -12.73 -6.65 5.66
C LYS A 11 -11.54 -7.36 6.31
N VAL A 12 -10.32 -6.90 6.06
CA VAL A 12 -9.11 -7.49 6.66
C VAL A 12 -9.06 -7.20 8.16
N ALA A 13 -9.41 -5.98 8.58
CA ALA A 13 -9.48 -5.59 9.98
C ALA A 13 -10.49 -6.44 10.75
N GLU A 14 -11.71 -6.59 10.22
CA GLU A 14 -12.76 -7.43 10.81
C GLU A 14 -12.37 -8.91 10.84
N HIS A 15 -11.79 -9.42 9.76
CA HIS A 15 -11.42 -10.83 9.65
C HIS A 15 -10.30 -11.23 10.61
N HIS A 16 -9.32 -10.35 10.81
CA HIS A 16 -8.16 -10.61 11.67
C HIS A 16 -8.26 -9.97 13.06
N ASN A 17 -9.39 -9.33 13.40
CA ASN A 17 -9.59 -8.57 14.63
C ASN A 17 -8.46 -7.54 14.88
N LEU A 18 -8.07 -6.82 13.83
CA LEU A 18 -7.04 -5.80 13.85
C LEU A 18 -7.67 -4.41 13.90
N GLU A 19 -6.96 -3.44 14.47
CA GLU A 19 -7.33 -2.03 14.31
C GLU A 19 -7.26 -1.62 12.84
N PHE A 20 -8.21 -0.79 12.40
CA PHE A 20 -8.30 -0.33 11.01
C PHE A 20 -6.98 0.31 10.54
N ASP A 21 -6.34 1.13 11.36
CA ASP A 21 -5.09 1.81 11.02
C ASP A 21 -3.92 0.85 10.81
N LEU A 22 -3.87 -0.23 11.60
CA LEU A 22 -2.86 -1.28 11.46
C LEU A 22 -3.10 -2.08 10.18
N ALA A 23 -4.35 -2.49 9.92
CA ALA A 23 -4.72 -3.17 8.69
C ALA A 23 -4.46 -2.30 7.45
N PHE A 24 -4.76 -1.01 7.53
CA PHE A 24 -4.54 -0.05 6.45
C PHE A 24 -3.06 0.05 6.12
N LYS A 25 -2.21 0.13 7.14
CA LYS A 25 -0.75 0.19 6.97
C LYS A 25 -0.21 -1.07 6.29
N ILE A 26 -0.60 -2.26 6.77
CA ILE A 26 -0.16 -3.54 6.19
C ILE A 26 -0.57 -3.62 4.72
N ILE A 27 -1.84 -3.30 4.42
CA ILE A 27 -2.35 -3.35 3.05
C ILE A 27 -1.61 -2.35 2.17
N THR A 28 -1.42 -1.11 2.62
CA THR A 28 -0.69 -0.11 1.83
C THR A 28 0.76 -0.53 1.58
N ASP A 29 1.47 -1.03 2.58
CA ASP A 29 2.86 -1.49 2.44
C ASP A 29 2.96 -2.64 1.42
N VAL A 30 2.07 -3.63 1.49
CA VAL A 30 2.01 -4.74 0.53
C VAL A 30 1.62 -4.24 -0.87
N PHE A 31 0.65 -3.33 -0.98
CA PHE A 31 0.22 -2.78 -2.26
C PHE A 31 1.35 -2.01 -2.95
N LEU A 32 2.17 -1.30 -2.17
CA LEU A 32 3.33 -0.59 -2.65
C LEU A 32 4.45 -1.53 -3.10
N GLN A 33 4.70 -2.60 -2.35
CA GLN A 33 5.65 -3.64 -2.78
C GLN A 33 5.19 -4.32 -4.08
N MET A 34 3.91 -4.70 -4.17
CA MET A 34 3.35 -5.29 -5.39
C MET A 34 3.41 -4.33 -6.58
N ALA A 35 3.28 -3.02 -6.34
CA ALA A 35 3.46 -2.01 -7.38
C ALA A 35 4.92 -1.90 -7.85
N LEU A 36 5.89 -1.94 -6.92
CA LEU A 36 7.32 -1.93 -7.23
C LEU A 36 7.76 -3.19 -7.98
N ASP A 37 7.17 -4.33 -7.65
CA ASP A 37 7.42 -5.61 -8.30
C ASP A 37 6.65 -5.77 -9.63
N GLY A 38 5.79 -4.80 -9.98
CA GLY A 38 5.05 -4.78 -11.26
C GLY A 38 3.79 -5.64 -11.29
N TYR A 39 3.35 -6.21 -10.17
CA TYR A 39 2.12 -7.01 -10.07
C TYR A 39 0.84 -6.16 -10.07
N VAL A 40 0.93 -4.88 -9.70
CA VAL A 40 -0.22 -3.97 -9.66
C VAL A 40 0.14 -2.65 -10.34
N VAL A 41 -0.69 -2.23 -11.29
CA VAL A 41 -0.58 -0.91 -11.91
C VAL A 41 -1.20 0.11 -10.95
N VAL A 42 -0.36 0.88 -10.27
CA VAL A 42 -0.80 2.05 -9.52
C VAL A 42 -0.77 3.23 -10.47
N ASP A 43 -1.90 3.94 -10.56
CA ASP A 43 -1.96 5.15 -11.36
C ASP A 43 -0.89 6.13 -10.88
N LYS A 44 -0.08 6.66 -11.79
CA LYS A 44 1.16 7.38 -11.47
C LYS A 44 0.88 8.60 -10.59
N GLU A 45 -0.28 9.25 -10.80
CA GLU A 45 -0.76 10.35 -9.98
C GLU A 45 -0.98 9.93 -8.51
N LYS A 46 -1.59 8.77 -8.27
CA LYS A 46 -1.82 8.25 -6.90
C LYS A 46 -0.52 7.82 -6.21
N TYR A 47 0.43 7.28 -6.96
CA TYR A 47 1.75 6.95 -6.41
C TYR A 47 2.49 8.22 -5.95
N ASP A 48 2.48 9.27 -6.77
CA ASP A 48 3.11 10.54 -6.42
C ASP A 48 2.42 11.24 -5.25
N GLU A 49 1.09 11.11 -5.10
CA GLU A 49 0.36 11.56 -3.91
C GLU A 49 0.78 10.82 -2.63
N LEU A 50 0.89 9.49 -2.68
CA LEU A 50 1.33 8.66 -1.55
C LEU A 50 2.79 8.96 -1.16
N LYS A 51 3.63 9.22 -2.16
CA LYS A 51 5.03 9.64 -1.97
C LYS A 51 5.14 11.05 -1.38
N LYS A 52 4.37 12.03 -1.89
CA LYS A 52 4.33 13.41 -1.36
C LYS A 52 3.81 13.48 0.07
N LYS A 53 2.85 12.61 0.44
CA LYS A 53 2.32 12.54 1.81
C LYS A 53 3.28 11.89 2.82
N GLY A 54 4.53 11.58 2.44
CA GLY A 54 5.60 11.24 3.38
C GLY A 54 5.47 9.87 4.05
N LYS A 55 4.57 9.00 3.58
CA LYS A 55 4.41 7.62 4.09
C LYS A 55 5.29 6.59 3.39
N LEU A 56 6.03 6.98 2.36
CA LEU A 56 7.00 6.13 1.66
C LEU A 56 8.40 6.70 1.78
N LYS A 57 9.10 6.33 2.84
CA LYS A 57 10.56 6.29 2.81
C LYS A 57 10.96 4.96 2.16
N ILE A 58 10.88 4.88 0.83
CA ILE A 58 11.64 3.85 0.14
C ILE A 58 13.08 4.35 0.16
N ASP A 59 13.84 3.89 1.15
CA ASP A 59 15.29 4.01 1.13
C ASP A 59 15.80 3.30 -0.13
N THR A 60 15.93 4.07 -1.20
CA THR A 60 16.44 3.61 -2.50
C THR A 60 17.97 3.60 -2.42
N ALA A 61 18.50 2.93 -1.38
CA ALA A 61 19.95 2.78 -1.14
C ALA A 61 20.44 1.35 -1.40
N ALA A 62 19.58 0.44 -1.83
CA ALA A 62 19.94 -0.95 -2.10
C ALA A 62 19.46 -1.39 -3.48
N ARG A 63 20.20 -1.04 -4.54
CA ARG A 63 20.27 -1.76 -5.85
C ARG A 63 21.25 -1.04 -6.78
N LYS A 64 22.51 -0.95 -6.35
CA LYS A 64 23.68 -0.89 -7.23
C LYS A 64 24.67 -1.90 -6.67
N GLN A 65 24.67 -3.10 -7.23
CA GLN A 65 25.79 -4.03 -7.35
C GLN A 65 25.39 -5.15 -8.30
#